data_AF-D8SER0-F1
#
_entry.id   AF-D8SER0-F1
#
_cell.length_a   1.000
_cell.length_b   1.000
_cell.length_c   1.000
_cell.angle_alpha   90.00
_cell.angle_beta   90.00
_cell.angle_gamma   90.00
#
_symmetry.space_group_name_H-M   'P 1'
#
loop_
_entity.id
_entity.type
_entity.pdbx_description
1 polymer ?
#
loop_
_entity_poly.entity_id
_entity_poly.type
_entity_poly.pdbx_seq_one_letter_code
_entity_poly.pdbx_strand_id
1 'polypeptide(L)'
;MLGRSASAIEVCSTSSASPSNPGITFSFPGWGIDMHTDSKRQTAVVRHFGGDSKKSSSARQRSKSSGALLVAGSPASEIPDEVLLKIFTFLEVTDLSASRQVCKRWYLLCSSDCLWERFLTLKASSTSELPRWLELKHSISSFRISARYTYSRRGYEIFIEAIEAWWRDGQPHGKFSSSVLCPLIRKVTLSDWCVFYEVLSAAFAKRADTLAVELQKHSQSGGRSHFDPSPSSTESFHGDGVAGVEIWSRLCGFWDRYISWIKLVSLHCADLNYAVRLERVRTVETPTLYSKGVLCFRSQVILSYGLRKLLQAGLLWLSARETEGSATEEDIEVLCSLHHLLQVLDVSDDFTLPADSFTQAKFRRCFLDGESSRDFSRSQIIAARMEHF
;
A
#
# COMPACT_ATOMS: atom_id res chain seq x y z
N MET A 1 45.65 32.67 -17.47
CA MET A 1 46.63 31.57 -17.32
C MET A 1 46.20 30.72 -16.11
N LEU A 2 45.41 29.68 -16.36
CA LEU A 2 44.97 28.72 -15.37
C LEU A 2 45.22 27.33 -15.98
N GLY A 3 46.15 26.59 -15.38
CA GLY A 3 46.47 25.22 -15.78
C GLY A 3 45.39 24.28 -15.27
N ARG A 4 44.78 23.52 -16.17
CA ARG A 4 44.00 22.32 -15.85
C ARG A 4 44.84 21.10 -16.21
N SER A 5 45.21 20.35 -15.18
CA SER A 5 45.83 19.04 -15.27
C SER A 5 44.74 18.02 -15.62
N ALA A 6 44.90 17.30 -16.73
CA ALA A 6 44.03 16.21 -17.13
C ALA A 6 44.72 14.89 -16.78
N SER A 7 44.19 14.18 -15.78
CA SER A 7 44.57 12.82 -15.44
C SER A 7 43.76 11.84 -16.30
N ALA A 8 44.45 11.07 -17.13
CA ALA A 8 43.90 10.00 -17.95
C ALA A 8 43.46 8.83 -17.06
N ILE A 9 42.24 8.33 -17.29
CA ILE A 9 41.73 7.08 -16.72
C ILE A 9 41.94 5.99 -17.76
N GLU A 10 42.77 5.02 -17.40
CA GLU A 10 43.10 3.83 -18.17
C GLU A 10 41.91 2.85 -18.12
N VAL A 11 41.29 2.59 -19.27
CA VAL A 11 40.18 1.64 -19.41
C VAL A 11 40.76 0.24 -19.52
N CYS A 12 40.65 -0.55 -18.45
CA CYS A 12 41.01 -1.97 -18.46
C CYS A 12 39.82 -2.80 -18.98
N SER A 13 39.91 -3.23 -20.25
CA SER A 13 38.95 -4.12 -20.89
C SER A 13 39.03 -5.51 -20.27
N THR A 14 38.05 -5.87 -19.43
CA THR A 14 37.86 -7.25 -18.96
C THR A 14 36.74 -7.91 -19.77
N SER A 15 37.05 -9.08 -20.31
CA SER A 15 36.17 -9.92 -21.11
C SER A 15 34.98 -10.42 -20.29
N SER A 16 33.78 -10.11 -20.76
CA SER A 16 32.52 -10.53 -20.15
C SER A 16 32.24 -12.01 -20.47
N ALA A 17 32.59 -12.90 -19.54
CA ALA A 17 31.95 -14.21 -19.46
C ALA A 17 30.52 -14.01 -18.92
N SER A 18 29.51 -14.38 -19.71
CA SER A 18 28.10 -14.30 -19.31
C SER A 18 27.84 -15.27 -18.16
N PRO A 19 27.43 -14.82 -16.96
CA PRO A 19 27.03 -15.74 -15.91
C PRO A 19 25.71 -16.39 -16.31
N SER A 20 25.71 -17.70 -16.46
CA SER A 20 24.50 -18.51 -16.55
C SER A 20 23.68 -18.26 -15.29
N ASN A 21 22.59 -17.49 -15.43
CA ASN A 21 21.62 -17.29 -14.36
C ASN A 21 21.13 -18.67 -13.91
N PRO A 22 21.31 -19.08 -12.64
CA PRO A 22 20.63 -20.25 -12.11
C PRO A 22 19.14 -19.87 -12.04
N GLY A 23 18.42 -20.13 -13.13
CA GLY A 23 16.99 -19.99 -13.17
C GLY A 23 16.41 -20.79 -12.01
N ILE A 24 15.57 -20.15 -11.20
CA ILE A 24 14.81 -20.85 -10.17
C ILE A 24 13.84 -21.77 -10.93
N THR A 25 14.26 -23.00 -11.17
CA THR A 25 13.44 -24.04 -11.78
C THR A 25 12.61 -24.68 -10.68
N PHE A 26 11.31 -24.39 -10.70
CA PHE A 26 10.34 -25.15 -9.91
C PHE A 26 9.99 -26.41 -10.69
N SER A 27 10.54 -27.55 -10.27
CA SER A 27 10.03 -28.85 -10.71
C SER A 27 8.79 -29.20 -9.89
N PHE A 28 7.65 -29.21 -10.56
CA PHE A 28 6.35 -29.52 -9.99
C PHE A 28 6.05 -31.02 -10.11
N PRO A 29 5.63 -31.72 -9.04
CA PRO A 29 5.11 -33.06 -9.17
C PRO A 29 3.84 -33.03 -10.04
N GLY A 30 3.93 -33.53 -11.28
CA GLY A 30 2.82 -33.65 -12.23
C GLY A 30 2.83 -32.71 -13.46
N TRP A 31 3.89 -31.94 -13.72
CA TRP A 31 3.94 -30.97 -14.83
C TRP A 31 5.27 -31.03 -15.61
N GLY A 32 5.60 -32.17 -16.21
CA GLY A 32 6.67 -32.24 -17.20
C GLY A 32 6.10 -31.99 -18.60
N ILE A 33 6.25 -30.77 -19.14
CA ILE A 33 6.31 -30.44 -20.59
C ILE A 33 6.96 -29.04 -20.71
N ASP A 34 7.97 -28.96 -21.57
CA ASP A 34 8.76 -27.76 -21.89
C ASP A 34 7.93 -26.60 -22.44
N MET A 35 8.19 -25.38 -21.94
CA MET A 35 7.63 -24.14 -22.48
C MET A 35 8.42 -23.69 -23.72
N HIS A 36 7.94 -24.00 -24.92
CA HIS A 36 8.28 -23.22 -26.10
C HIS A 36 7.46 -21.92 -26.14
N THR A 37 8.17 -20.80 -26.34
CA THR A 37 7.62 -19.45 -26.49
C THR A 37 6.84 -19.36 -27.81
N ASP A 38 5.52 -19.17 -27.73
CA ASP A 38 4.71 -18.85 -28.90
C ASP A 38 4.42 -17.34 -28.96
N SER A 39 5.18 -16.67 -29.81
CA SER A 39 4.99 -15.26 -30.17
C SER A 39 4.03 -15.20 -31.34
N LYS A 40 2.77 -14.79 -31.11
CA LYS A 40 1.92 -14.01 -32.04
C LYS A 40 0.49 -13.89 -31.51
N ARG A 41 0.09 -12.66 -31.15
CA ARG A 41 -1.09 -11.96 -31.68
C ARG A 41 -1.25 -10.60 -30.98
N GLN A 42 -0.69 -9.58 -31.62
CA GLN A 42 -1.23 -8.22 -31.55
C GLN A 42 -2.49 -8.16 -32.43
N THR A 43 -3.55 -7.52 -31.93
CA THR A 43 -4.39 -6.65 -32.75
C THR A 43 -5.27 -5.79 -31.86
N ALA A 44 -5.20 -4.49 -32.11
CA ALA A 44 -5.94 -3.42 -31.45
C ALA A 44 -7.39 -3.35 -31.96
N VAL A 45 -8.31 -2.91 -31.10
CA VAL A 45 -9.54 -2.24 -31.53
C VAL A 45 -9.78 -1.04 -30.62
N VAL A 46 -9.49 0.14 -31.18
CA VAL A 46 -9.94 1.44 -30.70
C VAL A 46 -11.40 1.59 -31.10
N ARG A 47 -12.29 1.95 -30.15
CA ARG A 47 -13.58 2.56 -30.49
C ARG A 47 -13.80 3.80 -29.62
N HIS A 48 -13.83 4.93 -30.31
CA HIS A 48 -14.35 6.21 -29.85
C HIS A 48 -15.82 6.10 -29.46
N PHE A 49 -16.19 6.73 -28.35
CA PHE A 49 -17.57 7.20 -28.14
C PHE A 49 -17.52 8.70 -27.85
N GLY A 50 -18.16 9.45 -28.76
CA GLY A 50 -18.36 10.88 -28.66
C GLY A 50 -19.42 11.23 -27.61
N GLY A 51 -19.27 12.45 -27.07
CA GLY A 51 -20.18 13.04 -26.12
C GLY A 51 -21.47 13.56 -26.76
N ASP A 52 -22.51 13.70 -25.94
CA ASP A 52 -23.06 14.99 -25.53
C ASP A 52 -24.39 14.74 -24.81
N SER A 53 -24.55 15.32 -23.62
CA SER A 53 -25.86 15.82 -23.13
C SER A 53 -25.71 16.59 -21.81
N LYS A 54 -25.89 17.91 -21.92
CA LYS A 54 -26.21 18.84 -20.83
C LYS A 54 -27.61 18.55 -20.26
N LYS A 55 -27.77 18.73 -18.93
CA LYS A 55 -28.93 19.34 -18.23
C LYS A 55 -28.75 19.15 -16.71
N SER A 56 -28.41 20.21 -15.97
CA SER A 56 -29.31 21.12 -15.23
C SER A 56 -29.78 20.61 -13.86
N SER A 57 -29.20 21.20 -12.82
CA SER A 57 -29.82 21.71 -11.57
C SER A 57 -30.98 20.95 -10.91
N SER A 58 -30.77 20.53 -9.66
CA SER A 58 -31.70 20.79 -8.54
C SER A 58 -31.04 20.43 -7.21
N ALA A 59 -30.75 21.46 -6.41
CA ALA A 59 -30.36 21.32 -5.01
C ALA A 59 -31.60 20.99 -4.17
N ARG A 60 -31.67 19.77 -3.63
CA ARG A 60 -32.73 19.34 -2.72
C ARG A 60 -32.19 19.33 -1.29
N GLN A 61 -32.52 20.36 -0.53
CA GLN A 61 -32.37 20.40 0.93
C GLN A 61 -33.10 19.19 1.53
N ARG A 62 -32.36 18.36 2.25
CA ARG A 62 -32.89 17.21 3.00
C ARG A 62 -32.80 17.54 4.48
N SER A 63 -33.95 17.88 5.05
CA SER A 63 -34.19 18.01 6.48
C SER A 63 -33.89 16.67 7.17
N LYS A 64 -32.97 16.70 8.13
CA LYS A 64 -32.67 15.58 9.03
C LYS A 64 -33.75 15.53 10.12
N SER A 65 -34.75 14.68 9.94
CA SER A 65 -35.55 14.17 11.06
C SER A 65 -34.81 12.98 11.65
N SER A 66 -34.34 13.13 12.90
CA SER A 66 -33.85 12.03 13.73
C SER A 66 -35.01 11.12 14.11
N GLY A 67 -35.34 10.19 13.22
CA GLY A 67 -36.10 9.00 13.57
C GLY A 67 -35.14 7.92 14.02
N ALA A 68 -35.09 7.65 15.33
CA ALA A 68 -34.50 6.43 15.87
C ALA A 68 -35.36 5.24 15.39
N LEU A 69 -35.09 4.78 14.17
CA LEU A 69 -35.62 3.53 13.65
C LEU A 69 -34.85 2.42 14.35
N LEU A 70 -35.51 1.71 15.25
CA LEU A 70 -35.04 0.44 15.80
C LEU A 70 -34.64 -0.45 14.62
N VAL A 71 -33.33 -0.63 14.42
CA VAL A 71 -32.80 -1.61 13.49
C VAL A 71 -33.14 -2.97 14.09
N ALA A 72 -34.30 -3.50 13.73
CA ALA A 72 -34.63 -4.89 13.94
C ALA A 72 -33.48 -5.70 13.33
N GLY A 73 -32.75 -6.43 14.17
CA GLY A 73 -31.64 -7.27 13.72
C GLY A 73 -32.12 -8.13 12.57
N SER A 74 -31.35 -8.18 11.48
CA SER A 74 -31.68 -9.06 10.37
C SER A 74 -31.82 -10.48 10.94
N PRO A 75 -32.93 -11.20 10.69
CA PRO A 75 -33.16 -12.55 11.23
C PRO A 75 -32.07 -13.54 10.81
N ALA A 76 -31.28 -13.22 9.78
CA ALA A 76 -30.11 -13.98 9.38
C ALA A 76 -28.96 -13.98 10.42
N SER A 77 -28.95 -13.03 11.36
CA SER A 77 -27.95 -12.96 12.43
C SER A 77 -28.23 -13.94 13.59
N GLU A 78 -29.45 -14.44 13.70
CA GLU A 78 -29.88 -15.31 14.81
C GLU A 78 -29.69 -16.81 14.54
N ILE A 79 -29.47 -17.20 13.28
CA ILE A 79 -29.26 -18.61 12.92
C ILE A 79 -27.92 -19.07 13.52
N PRO A 80 -27.83 -20.16 14.31
CA PRO A 80 -26.57 -20.68 14.83
C PRO A 80 -25.57 -21.10 13.74
N ASP A 81 -24.27 -21.02 14.03
CA ASP A 81 -23.19 -21.35 13.08
C ASP A 81 -23.27 -22.80 12.59
N GLU A 82 -23.68 -23.73 13.46
CA GLU A 82 -23.83 -25.15 13.15
C GLU A 82 -24.93 -25.40 12.11
N VAL A 83 -26.03 -24.64 12.20
CA VAL A 83 -27.14 -24.72 11.26
C VAL A 83 -26.74 -24.13 9.92
N LEU A 84 -26.05 -22.98 9.91
CA LEU A 84 -25.52 -22.39 8.67
C LEU A 84 -24.50 -23.30 7.99
N LEU A 85 -23.57 -23.91 8.75
CA LEU A 85 -22.65 -24.91 8.23
C LEU A 85 -23.41 -26.07 7.61
N LYS A 86 -24.44 -26.59 8.29
CA LYS A 86 -25.26 -27.67 7.74
C LYS A 86 -25.97 -27.26 6.45
N ILE A 87 -26.51 -26.05 6.37
CA ILE A 87 -27.10 -25.51 5.12
C ILE A 87 -26.03 -25.45 4.02
N PHE A 88 -24.83 -24.94 4.33
CA PHE A 88 -23.72 -24.87 3.40
C PHE A 88 -23.22 -26.24 2.91
N THR A 89 -23.45 -27.32 3.67
CA THR A 89 -23.18 -28.70 3.18
C THR A 89 -24.10 -29.15 2.06
N PHE A 90 -25.16 -28.41 1.71
CA PHE A 90 -26.05 -28.73 0.59
C PHE A 90 -25.75 -27.91 -0.68
N LEU A 91 -25.04 -26.79 -0.56
CA LEU A 91 -24.76 -25.87 -1.67
C LEU A 91 -23.80 -26.46 -2.71
N GLU A 92 -23.82 -26.04 -3.97
CA GLU A 92 -22.78 -26.41 -4.93
C GLU A 92 -21.49 -25.57 -4.72
N VAL A 93 -20.40 -25.92 -5.39
CA VAL A 93 -19.11 -25.19 -5.29
C VAL A 93 -19.27 -23.71 -5.65
N THR A 94 -20.09 -23.43 -6.67
CA THR A 94 -20.43 -22.07 -7.12
C THR A 94 -21.16 -21.30 -6.03
N ASP A 95 -22.16 -21.91 -5.41
CA ASP A 95 -23.01 -21.28 -4.40
C ASP A 95 -22.29 -21.08 -3.08
N LEU A 96 -21.40 -22.00 -2.69
CA LEU A 96 -20.48 -21.81 -1.57
C LEU A 96 -19.54 -20.63 -1.81
N SER A 97 -19.00 -20.51 -3.03
CA SER A 97 -18.13 -19.39 -3.40
C SER A 97 -18.87 -18.05 -3.38
N ALA A 98 -20.15 -18.03 -3.76
CA ALA A 98 -21.01 -16.86 -3.66
C ALA A 98 -21.36 -16.53 -2.19
N SER A 99 -21.66 -17.55 -1.39
CA SER A 99 -21.99 -17.41 0.04
C SER A 99 -20.84 -16.80 0.85
N ARG A 100 -19.58 -17.09 0.48
CA ARG A 100 -18.39 -16.44 1.08
C ARG A 100 -18.38 -14.92 0.96
N GLN A 101 -19.09 -14.36 -0.02
CA GLN A 101 -19.08 -12.92 -0.32
C GLN A 101 -20.24 -12.17 0.36
N VAL A 102 -21.13 -12.86 1.07
CA VAL A 102 -22.32 -12.25 1.67
C VAL A 102 -21.96 -11.40 2.89
N CYS A 103 -21.20 -11.95 3.84
CA CYS A 103 -20.74 -11.23 5.03
C CYS A 103 -19.53 -11.92 5.68
N LYS A 104 -18.85 -11.24 6.61
CA LYS A 104 -17.68 -11.77 7.33
C LYS A 104 -17.96 -13.11 8.02
N ARG A 105 -19.13 -13.25 8.66
CA ARG A 105 -19.54 -14.49 9.33
C ARG A 105 -19.65 -15.66 8.35
N TRP A 106 -20.31 -15.45 7.22
CA TRP A 106 -20.45 -16.47 6.18
C TRP A 106 -19.12 -16.81 5.52
N TYR A 107 -18.24 -15.82 5.33
CA TYR A 107 -16.87 -16.06 4.87
C TYR A 107 -16.14 -17.04 5.79
N LEU A 108 -16.20 -16.85 7.11
CA LEU A 108 -15.55 -17.74 8.08
C LEU A 108 -16.12 -19.16 8.02
N LEU A 109 -17.45 -19.29 8.02
CA LEU A 109 -18.12 -20.60 7.98
C LEU A 109 -17.87 -21.33 6.66
N CYS A 110 -18.00 -20.65 5.52
CA CYS A 110 -17.72 -21.21 4.21
C CYS A 110 -16.23 -21.50 3.97
N SER A 111 -15.34 -20.97 4.81
CA SER A 111 -13.91 -21.33 4.81
C SER A 111 -13.62 -22.61 5.59
N SER A 112 -14.61 -23.19 6.30
CA SER A 112 -14.45 -24.42 7.07
C SER A 112 -14.18 -25.63 6.17
N ASP A 113 -13.17 -26.42 6.54
CA ASP A 113 -12.66 -27.55 5.76
C ASP A 113 -13.72 -28.63 5.48
N CYS A 114 -14.59 -28.90 6.46
CA CYS A 114 -15.61 -29.94 6.37
C CYS A 114 -16.63 -29.72 5.24
N LEU A 115 -16.83 -28.48 4.79
CA LEU A 115 -17.73 -28.17 3.67
C LEU A 115 -17.15 -28.59 2.31
N TRP A 116 -15.83 -28.60 2.21
CA TRP A 116 -15.11 -28.85 0.96
C TRP A 116 -14.77 -30.33 0.77
N GLU A 117 -14.70 -31.11 1.86
CA GLU A 117 -14.35 -32.54 1.83
C GLU A 117 -15.20 -33.37 0.86
N ARG A 118 -16.52 -33.12 0.78
CA ARG A 118 -17.43 -33.85 -0.12
C ARG A 118 -17.09 -33.70 -1.61
N PHE A 119 -16.56 -32.54 -2.01
CA PHE A 119 -16.17 -32.29 -3.40
C PHE A 119 -14.83 -32.95 -3.73
N LEU A 120 -14.04 -33.28 -2.70
CA LEU A 120 -12.79 -34.02 -2.86
C LEU A 120 -13.08 -35.51 -3.11
N THR A 121 -14.10 -36.07 -2.46
CA THR A 121 -14.46 -37.48 -2.59
C THR A 121 -15.16 -37.83 -3.90
N LEU A 122 -15.94 -36.90 -4.48
CA LEU A 122 -16.71 -37.14 -5.72
C LEU A 122 -15.84 -37.27 -6.98
N LYS A 123 -14.60 -36.76 -6.96
CA LYS A 123 -13.73 -36.70 -8.15
C LYS A 123 -12.95 -37.97 -8.45
N ALA A 124 -13.00 -38.99 -7.58
CA ALA A 124 -12.34 -40.28 -7.83
C ALA A 124 -13.02 -41.10 -8.94
N SER A 125 -14.18 -40.67 -9.45
CA SER A 125 -15.10 -41.54 -10.21
C SER A 125 -15.56 -41.04 -11.59
N SER A 126 -15.18 -39.85 -12.07
CA SER A 126 -15.66 -39.37 -13.38
C SER A 126 -14.65 -38.55 -14.18
N THR A 127 -14.22 -39.09 -15.30
CA THR A 127 -13.30 -38.54 -16.31
C THR A 127 -14.03 -37.65 -17.32
N SER A 128 -14.48 -36.46 -16.92
CA SER A 128 -14.96 -35.43 -17.86
C SER A 128 -14.11 -34.16 -17.73
N GLU A 129 -13.52 -33.73 -18.85
CA GLU A 129 -12.64 -32.57 -18.95
C GLU A 129 -13.37 -31.28 -18.53
N LEU A 130 -12.80 -30.58 -17.54
CA LEU A 130 -13.30 -29.31 -17.07
C LEU A 130 -12.54 -28.17 -17.77
N PRO A 131 -13.10 -26.96 -17.88
CA PRO A 131 -12.36 -25.80 -18.38
C PRO A 131 -11.07 -25.56 -17.58
N ARG A 132 -9.94 -25.32 -18.24
CA ARG A 132 -8.59 -25.23 -17.66
C ARG A 132 -8.45 -24.32 -16.42
N TRP A 133 -9.18 -23.20 -16.36
CA TRP A 133 -9.16 -22.31 -15.19
C TRP A 133 -9.97 -22.87 -14.01
N LEU A 134 -11.00 -23.66 -14.29
CA LEU A 134 -11.78 -24.40 -13.31
C LEU A 134 -11.01 -25.64 -12.85
N GLU A 135 -10.22 -26.28 -13.71
CA GLU A 135 -9.24 -27.31 -13.35
C GLU A 135 -8.15 -26.74 -12.45
N LEU A 136 -7.66 -25.53 -12.73
CA LEU A 136 -6.68 -24.85 -11.88
C LEU A 136 -7.29 -24.50 -10.50
N LYS A 137 -8.51 -23.96 -10.48
CA LYS A 137 -9.24 -23.66 -9.23
C LYS A 137 -9.57 -24.94 -8.45
N HIS A 138 -9.96 -26.02 -9.14
CA HIS A 138 -10.19 -27.33 -8.52
C HIS A 138 -8.91 -28.01 -8.07
N SER A 139 -7.81 -27.90 -8.82
CA SER A 139 -6.50 -28.46 -8.48
C SER A 139 -5.97 -27.78 -7.22
N ILE A 140 -6.07 -26.45 -7.15
CA ILE A 140 -5.76 -25.67 -5.94
C ILE A 140 -6.71 -26.06 -4.81
N SER A 141 -8.02 -26.17 -5.07
CA SER A 141 -9.00 -26.58 -4.05
C SER A 141 -8.90 -28.06 -3.65
N SER A 142 -8.26 -28.92 -4.44
CA SER A 142 -8.10 -30.35 -4.18
C SER A 142 -6.86 -30.70 -3.37
N PHE A 143 -5.94 -29.75 -3.19
CA PHE A 143 -4.88 -29.90 -2.21
C PHE A 143 -5.49 -29.96 -0.80
N ARG A 144 -4.93 -30.80 0.07
CA ARG A 144 -5.18 -30.69 1.52
C ARG A 144 -5.03 -29.24 1.93
N ILE A 145 -5.88 -28.73 2.83
CA ILE A 145 -5.83 -27.34 3.29
C ILE A 145 -4.43 -26.96 3.78
N SER A 146 -3.71 -27.89 4.41
CA SER A 146 -2.29 -27.72 4.77
C SER A 146 -1.36 -27.48 3.56
N ALA A 147 -1.56 -28.18 2.44
CA ALA A 147 -0.80 -27.98 1.21
C ALA A 147 -1.22 -26.70 0.46
N ARG A 148 -2.50 -26.31 0.49
CA ARG A 148 -2.95 -24.98 0.01
C ARG A 148 -2.33 -23.87 0.83
N TYR A 149 -2.40 -23.99 2.14
CA TYR A 149 -1.80 -23.05 3.08
C TYR A 149 -0.31 -22.94 2.84
N THR A 150 0.40 -24.06 2.70
CA THR A 150 1.84 -24.07 2.42
C THR A 150 2.17 -23.47 1.05
N TYR A 151 1.38 -23.78 0.01
CA TYR A 151 1.56 -23.23 -1.33
C TYR A 151 1.35 -21.71 -1.36
N SER A 152 0.21 -21.25 -0.83
CA SER A 152 -0.12 -19.83 -0.74
C SER A 152 0.90 -19.10 0.13
N ARG A 153 1.26 -19.67 1.29
CA ARG A 153 2.31 -19.16 2.18
C ARG A 153 3.63 -19.00 1.43
N ARG A 154 4.07 -20.01 0.68
CA ARG A 154 5.34 -19.93 -0.07
C ARG A 154 5.28 -18.86 -1.15
N GLY A 155 4.14 -18.72 -1.83
CA GLY A 155 3.90 -17.63 -2.77
C GLY A 155 4.00 -16.24 -2.12
N TYR A 156 3.39 -16.07 -0.94
CA TYR A 156 3.48 -14.83 -0.18
C TYR A 156 4.90 -14.55 0.34
N GLU A 157 5.62 -15.58 0.81
CA GLU A 157 7.02 -15.45 1.26
C GLU A 157 7.93 -14.97 0.13
N ILE A 158 7.86 -15.61 -1.05
CA ILE A 158 8.63 -15.20 -2.24
C ILE A 158 8.31 -13.75 -2.61
N PHE A 159 7.04 -13.37 -2.49
CA PHE A 159 6.60 -12.05 -2.84
C PHE A 159 7.04 -10.98 -1.84
N ILE A 160 7.02 -11.28 -0.53
CA ILE A 160 7.61 -10.40 0.48
C ILE A 160 9.12 -10.24 0.23
N GLU A 161 9.84 -11.34 -0.02
CA GLU A 161 11.27 -11.27 -0.36
C GLU A 161 11.53 -10.39 -1.60
N ALA A 162 10.66 -10.49 -2.62
CA ALA A 162 10.75 -9.67 -3.82
C ALA A 162 10.55 -8.19 -3.52
N ILE A 163 9.53 -7.84 -2.74
CA ILE A 163 9.22 -6.46 -2.36
C ILE A 163 10.36 -5.84 -1.54
N GLU A 164 10.94 -6.63 -0.64
CA GLU A 164 12.12 -6.25 0.15
C GLU A 164 13.36 -6.06 -0.73
N ALA A 165 13.54 -6.87 -1.76
CA ALA A 165 14.58 -6.66 -2.76
C ALA A 165 14.33 -5.37 -3.57
N TRP A 166 13.10 -5.15 -4.06
CA TRP A 166 12.74 -3.93 -4.80
C TRP A 166 12.93 -2.66 -3.97
N TRP A 167 12.73 -2.72 -2.65
CA TRP A 167 13.06 -1.60 -1.75
C TRP A 167 14.56 -1.29 -1.73
N ARG A 168 15.39 -2.34 -1.66
CA ARG A 168 16.86 -2.20 -1.60
C ARG A 168 17.44 -1.74 -2.92
N ASP A 169 16.99 -2.37 -4.00
CA ASP A 169 17.58 -2.24 -5.33
C ASP A 169 16.90 -1.14 -6.17
N GLY A 170 15.72 -0.67 -5.76
CA GLY A 170 14.92 0.34 -6.45
C GLY A 170 14.25 -0.15 -7.73
N GLN A 171 14.58 -1.35 -8.21
CA GLN A 171 14.04 -1.92 -9.45
C GLN A 171 13.87 -3.45 -9.39
N PRO A 172 12.96 -4.01 -10.19
CA PRO A 172 12.75 -5.46 -10.28
C PRO A 172 13.82 -6.11 -11.17
N HIS A 173 14.73 -6.89 -10.58
CA HIS A 173 15.77 -7.58 -11.34
C HIS A 173 16.07 -9.00 -10.83
N GLY A 174 16.87 -9.74 -11.61
CA GLY A 174 17.32 -11.09 -11.25
C GLY A 174 16.16 -12.05 -11.00
N LYS A 175 16.21 -12.76 -9.86
CA LYS A 175 15.16 -13.70 -9.44
C LYS A 175 13.81 -13.07 -9.12
N PHE A 176 13.77 -11.74 -8.95
CA PHE A 176 12.58 -10.96 -8.65
C PHE A 176 12.24 -9.98 -9.78
N SER A 177 12.57 -10.36 -11.02
CA SER A 177 12.15 -9.59 -12.18
C SER A 177 10.63 -9.65 -12.37
N SER A 178 10.11 -8.62 -13.02
CA SER A 178 8.67 -8.48 -13.31
C SER A 178 8.12 -9.66 -14.10
N SER A 179 8.89 -10.19 -15.06
CA SER A 179 8.47 -11.34 -15.87
C SER A 179 8.29 -12.61 -15.04
N VAL A 180 9.10 -12.80 -14.00
CA VAL A 180 9.00 -13.94 -13.07
C VAL A 180 7.84 -13.77 -12.09
N LEU A 181 7.65 -12.56 -11.56
CA LEU A 181 6.68 -12.32 -10.50
C LEU A 181 5.26 -12.06 -11.01
N CYS A 182 5.06 -11.46 -12.19
CA CYS A 182 3.72 -11.17 -12.72
C CYS A 182 2.80 -12.42 -12.78
N PRO A 183 3.24 -13.59 -13.28
CA PRO A 183 2.42 -14.81 -13.24
C PRO A 183 2.04 -15.24 -11.82
N LEU A 184 2.96 -15.11 -10.85
CA LEU A 184 2.72 -15.44 -9.46
C LEU A 184 1.71 -14.47 -8.82
N ILE A 185 1.91 -13.16 -9.02
CA ILE A 185 1.01 -12.09 -8.56
C ILE A 185 -0.41 -12.35 -9.07
N ARG A 186 -0.56 -12.63 -10.37
CA ARG A 186 -1.85 -12.97 -10.96
C ARG A 186 -2.47 -14.18 -10.30
N LYS A 187 -1.70 -15.26 -10.13
CA LYS A 187 -2.18 -16.51 -9.54
C LYS A 187 -2.63 -16.32 -8.09
N VAL A 188 -1.86 -15.60 -7.29
CA VAL A 188 -2.18 -15.30 -5.88
C VAL A 188 -3.41 -14.39 -5.79
N THR A 189 -3.49 -13.36 -6.64
CA THR A 189 -4.64 -12.45 -6.72
C THR A 189 -5.92 -13.22 -7.07
N LEU A 190 -5.89 -14.10 -8.07
CA LEU A 190 -7.05 -14.91 -8.46
C LEU A 190 -7.46 -15.92 -7.40
N SER A 191 -6.52 -16.34 -6.54
CA SER A 191 -6.80 -17.27 -5.45
C SER A 191 -7.53 -16.59 -4.29
N ASP A 192 -6.95 -15.51 -3.75
CA ASP A 192 -7.54 -14.73 -2.66
C ASP A 192 -6.91 -13.32 -2.63
N TRP A 193 -7.53 -12.40 -3.38
CA TRP A 193 -7.03 -11.03 -3.47
C TRP A 193 -7.10 -10.29 -2.13
N CYS A 194 -8.04 -10.62 -1.24
CA CYS A 194 -8.19 -9.98 0.07
C CYS A 194 -6.98 -10.30 0.95
N VAL A 195 -6.62 -11.59 1.06
CA VAL A 195 -5.44 -12.01 1.82
C VAL A 195 -4.18 -11.40 1.22
N PHE A 196 -4.09 -11.37 -0.11
CA PHE A 196 -2.93 -10.78 -0.78
C PHE A 196 -2.78 -9.27 -0.54
N TYR A 197 -3.90 -8.55 -0.53
CA TYR A 197 -3.96 -7.13 -0.18
C TYR A 197 -3.49 -6.87 1.26
N GLU A 198 -3.91 -7.70 2.22
CA GLU A 198 -3.48 -7.58 3.61
C GLU A 198 -1.99 -7.90 3.79
N VAL A 199 -1.46 -8.90 3.07
CA VAL A 199 -0.02 -9.21 3.06
C VAL A 199 0.80 -7.99 2.61
N LEU A 200 0.36 -7.32 1.55
CA LEU A 200 0.97 -6.09 1.06
C LEU A 200 0.87 -4.93 2.05
N SER A 201 -0.31 -4.78 2.66
CA SER A 201 -0.55 -3.78 3.69
C SER A 201 0.39 -3.96 4.87
N ALA A 202 0.58 -5.19 5.34
CA ALA A 202 1.52 -5.52 6.41
C ALA A 202 2.98 -5.23 5.99
N ALA A 203 3.36 -5.50 4.75
CA ALA A 203 4.69 -5.18 4.24
C ALA A 203 4.94 -3.65 4.20
N PHE A 204 3.95 -2.86 3.78
CA PHE A 204 4.02 -1.40 3.81
C PHE A 204 4.16 -0.86 5.23
N ALA A 205 3.31 -1.33 6.15
CA ALA A 205 3.37 -0.95 7.57
C ALA A 205 4.74 -1.29 8.19
N LYS A 206 5.23 -2.51 8.01
CA LYS A 206 6.55 -2.95 8.52
C LYS A 206 7.69 -2.06 7.98
N ARG A 207 7.63 -1.68 6.71
CA ARG A 207 8.63 -0.79 6.12
C ARG A 207 8.55 0.62 6.73
N ALA A 208 7.35 1.17 6.86
CA ALA A 208 7.13 2.46 7.51
C ALA A 208 7.63 2.46 8.96
N ASP A 209 7.36 1.41 9.73
CA ASP A 209 7.88 1.22 11.09
C ASP A 209 9.40 1.26 11.14
N THR A 210 10.06 0.58 10.19
CA THR A 210 11.53 0.56 10.09
C THR A 210 12.08 1.97 9.87
N LEU A 211 11.48 2.74 8.96
CA LEU A 211 11.87 4.13 8.69
C LEU A 211 11.65 5.03 9.91
N ALA A 212 10.55 4.83 10.64
CA ALA A 212 10.27 5.60 11.84
C ALA A 212 11.29 5.33 12.96
N VAL A 213 11.68 4.06 13.16
CA VAL A 213 12.75 3.69 14.10
C VAL A 213 14.09 4.29 13.68
N GLU A 214 14.40 4.33 12.39
CA GLU A 214 15.60 5.00 11.87
C GLU A 214 15.58 6.50 12.20
N LEU A 215 14.47 7.21 11.95
CA LEU A 215 14.32 8.63 12.29
C LEU A 215 14.45 8.88 13.80
N GLN A 216 13.87 8.02 14.64
CA GLN A 216 14.02 8.13 16.10
C GLN A 216 15.48 8.02 16.54
N LYS A 217 16.25 7.07 15.99
CA LYS A 217 17.68 6.93 16.32
C LYS A 217 18.45 8.21 16.01
N HIS A 218 18.14 8.83 14.87
CA HIS A 218 18.74 10.10 14.48
C HIS A 218 18.38 11.25 15.44
N SER A 219 17.11 11.32 15.88
CA SER A 219 16.69 12.33 16.86
C SER A 219 17.43 12.20 18.20
N GLN A 220 17.80 10.98 18.59
CA GLN A 220 18.51 10.73 19.85
C GLN A 220 20.01 11.02 19.75
N SER A 221 20.63 10.88 18.57
CA SER A 221 22.06 11.16 18.38
C SER A 221 22.40 12.65 18.37
N GLY A 222 21.48 13.52 17.94
CA GLY A 222 21.73 14.97 17.85
C GLY A 222 21.70 15.72 19.19
N GLY A 223 21.08 15.15 20.23
CA GLY A 223 20.72 15.88 21.45
C GLY A 223 21.64 15.69 22.67
N ARG A 224 22.79 15.03 22.55
CA ARG A 224 23.70 14.77 23.68
C ARG A 224 24.93 15.68 23.73
N SER A 225 24.87 16.84 23.08
CA SER A 225 25.74 17.94 23.48
C SER A 225 25.44 18.25 24.95
N HIS A 226 26.47 18.21 25.79
CA HIS A 226 26.45 18.22 27.24
C HIS A 226 25.76 19.51 27.77
N PHE A 227 24.43 19.55 27.76
CA PHE A 227 23.68 20.74 28.17
C PHE A 227 23.71 20.85 29.70
N ASP A 228 24.46 21.84 30.17
CA ASP A 228 24.47 22.28 31.56
C ASP A 228 23.09 22.88 31.88
N PRO A 229 22.34 22.34 32.86
CA PRO A 229 20.98 22.78 33.14
C PRO A 229 20.98 24.16 33.81
N SER A 230 21.17 25.23 33.02
CA SER A 230 20.89 26.60 33.46
C SER A 230 19.41 26.94 33.21
N PRO A 231 18.69 27.48 34.20
CA PRO A 231 17.22 27.50 34.24
C PRO A 231 16.51 28.65 33.49
N SER A 232 17.05 29.18 32.38
CA SER A 232 16.32 30.18 31.57
C SER A 232 15.34 29.52 30.60
N SER A 233 14.06 29.46 30.99
CA SER A 233 12.95 28.73 30.34
C SER A 233 12.55 29.16 28.92
N THR A 234 13.22 30.13 28.30
CA THR A 234 12.85 30.65 26.98
C THR A 234 13.67 30.04 25.83
N GLU A 235 14.83 29.44 26.11
CA GLU A 235 15.72 28.92 25.05
C GLU A 235 15.32 27.53 24.53
N SER A 236 14.46 26.78 25.24
CA SER A 236 14.16 25.39 24.88
C SER A 236 13.35 25.25 23.58
N PHE A 237 12.52 26.22 23.22
CA PHE A 237 11.68 26.15 22.01
C PHE A 237 12.50 26.22 20.71
N HIS A 238 13.60 26.97 20.73
CA HIS A 238 14.45 27.13 19.55
C HIS A 238 15.19 25.82 19.21
N GLY A 239 15.69 25.11 20.22
CA GLY A 239 16.40 23.84 20.03
C GLY A 239 15.52 22.75 19.43
N ASP A 240 14.29 22.59 19.93
CA ASP A 240 13.33 21.62 19.41
C ASP A 240 12.90 21.93 17.97
N GLY A 241 12.79 23.22 17.63
CA GLY A 241 12.49 23.68 16.27
C GLY A 241 13.56 23.23 15.27
N VAL A 242 14.83 23.56 15.53
CA VAL A 242 15.95 23.20 14.65
C VAL A 242 16.09 21.68 14.52
N ALA A 243 16.00 20.95 15.63
CA ALA A 243 16.02 19.49 15.62
C ALA A 243 14.84 18.93 14.79
N GLY A 244 13.65 19.53 14.91
CA GLY A 244 12.49 19.19 14.11
C GLY A 244 12.70 19.36 12.60
N VAL A 245 13.36 20.44 12.18
CA VAL A 245 13.71 20.68 10.77
C VAL A 245 14.65 19.60 10.23
N GLU A 246 15.69 19.24 10.98
CA GLU A 246 16.61 18.17 10.56
C GLU A 246 15.87 16.83 10.36
N ILE A 247 14.94 16.50 11.27
CA ILE A 247 14.11 15.29 11.14
C ILE A 247 13.19 15.38 9.92
N TRP A 248 12.61 16.55 9.64
CA TRP A 248 11.79 16.77 8.44
C TRP A 248 12.58 16.58 7.14
N SER A 249 13.77 17.17 7.02
CA SER A 249 14.62 17.01 5.82
C SER A 249 14.92 15.54 5.55
N ARG A 250 15.25 14.76 6.58
CA ARG A 250 15.47 13.30 6.46
C ARG A 250 14.19 12.55 6.10
N LEU A 251 13.07 12.91 6.71
CA LEU A 251 11.78 12.30 6.43
C LEU A 251 11.37 12.51 4.97
N CYS A 252 11.58 13.70 4.39
CA CYS A 252 11.32 13.96 2.97
C CYS A 252 12.11 13.01 2.06
N GLY A 253 13.40 12.81 2.32
CA GLY A 253 14.21 11.84 1.57
C GLY A 253 13.72 10.39 1.72
N PHE A 254 13.29 9.99 2.93
CA PHE A 254 12.67 8.68 3.14
C PHE A 254 11.34 8.54 2.44
N TRP A 255 10.53 9.60 2.42
CA TRP A 255 9.25 9.63 1.73
C TRP A 255 9.42 9.43 0.23
N ASP A 256 10.34 10.13 -0.42
CA ASP A 256 10.55 10.02 -1.87
C ASP A 256 10.93 8.60 -2.29
N ARG A 257 11.79 7.96 -1.50
CA ARG A 257 12.14 6.55 -1.70
C ARG A 257 10.94 5.64 -1.45
N TYR A 258 10.21 5.85 -0.35
CA TYR A 258 9.04 5.06 0.04
C TYR A 258 7.90 5.14 -0.98
N ILE A 259 7.58 6.33 -1.47
CA ILE A 259 6.51 6.53 -2.43
C ILE A 259 6.88 5.97 -3.81
N SER A 260 8.15 6.08 -4.22
CA SER A 260 8.66 5.46 -5.44
C SER A 260 8.53 3.94 -5.39
N TRP A 261 8.87 3.35 -4.25
CA TRP A 261 8.70 1.92 -4.01
C TRP A 261 7.22 1.50 -4.01
N ILE A 262 6.31 2.24 -3.37
CA ILE A 262 4.86 1.95 -3.44
C ILE A 262 4.35 2.02 -4.88
N LYS A 263 4.78 3.03 -5.65
CA LYS A 263 4.40 3.18 -7.06
C LYS A 263 4.87 1.96 -7.86
N LEU A 264 6.10 1.50 -7.64
CA LEU A 264 6.65 0.30 -8.27
C LEU A 264 5.84 -0.95 -7.91
N VAL A 265 5.58 -1.18 -6.62
CA VAL A 265 4.77 -2.32 -6.16
C VAL A 265 3.36 -2.26 -6.77
N SER A 266 2.74 -1.09 -6.79
CA SER A 266 1.42 -0.86 -7.36
C SER A 266 1.37 -1.12 -8.86
N LEU A 267 2.42 -0.74 -9.59
CA LEU A 267 2.56 -0.99 -11.02
C LEU A 267 2.62 -2.50 -11.30
N HIS A 268 3.42 -3.25 -10.54
CA HIS A 268 3.55 -4.70 -10.71
C HIS A 268 2.34 -5.50 -10.19
N CYS A 269 1.53 -4.91 -9.32
CA CYS A 269 0.30 -5.50 -8.79
C CYS A 269 -0.96 -5.00 -9.53
N ALA A 270 -0.89 -4.81 -10.86
CA ALA A 270 -2.00 -4.29 -11.65
C ALA A 270 -3.29 -5.13 -11.53
N ASP A 271 -3.15 -6.47 -11.52
CA ASP A 271 -4.28 -7.40 -11.37
C ASP A 271 -4.97 -7.23 -10.00
N LEU A 272 -4.19 -7.08 -8.92
CA LEU A 272 -4.73 -6.80 -7.58
C LEU A 272 -5.39 -5.43 -7.52
N ASN A 273 -4.76 -4.39 -8.08
CA ASN A 273 -5.36 -3.06 -8.15
C ASN A 273 -6.68 -3.05 -8.94
N TYR A 274 -6.80 -3.90 -9.97
CA TYR A 274 -8.06 -4.10 -10.66
C TYR A 274 -9.11 -4.74 -9.76
N ALA A 275 -8.78 -5.82 -9.03
CA ALA A 275 -9.68 -6.46 -8.08
C ALA A 275 -10.16 -5.48 -6.98
N VAL A 276 -9.24 -4.72 -6.39
CA VAL A 276 -9.57 -3.68 -5.39
C VAL A 276 -10.47 -2.60 -5.98
N ARG A 277 -10.24 -2.16 -7.22
CA ARG A 277 -11.14 -1.18 -7.88
C ARG A 277 -12.53 -1.73 -8.10
N LEU A 278 -12.67 -3.00 -8.48
CA LEU A 278 -13.98 -3.64 -8.61
C LEU A 278 -14.69 -3.69 -7.25
N GLU A 279 -13.96 -3.99 -6.18
CA GLU A 279 -14.52 -3.97 -4.84
C GLU A 279 -14.94 -2.55 -4.41
N ARG A 280 -14.14 -1.52 -4.75
CA ARG A 280 -14.48 -0.11 -4.47
C ARG A 280 -15.80 0.36 -5.09
N VAL A 281 -16.17 -0.21 -6.23
CA VAL A 281 -17.46 0.07 -6.87
C VAL A 281 -18.61 -0.50 -6.04
N ARG A 282 -18.37 -1.57 -5.28
CA ARG A 282 -19.35 -2.21 -4.39
C ARG A 282 -19.37 -1.55 -3.01
N THR A 283 -18.20 -1.28 -2.47
CA THR A 283 -17.98 -0.73 -1.13
C THR A 283 -17.03 0.46 -1.24
N VAL A 284 -17.49 1.68 -0.94
CA VAL A 284 -16.70 2.91 -1.15
C VAL A 284 -15.40 2.94 -0.32
N GLU A 285 -15.24 2.00 0.61
CA GLU A 285 -14.35 2.09 1.76
C GLU A 285 -12.95 1.49 1.54
N THR A 286 -12.74 0.60 0.56
CA THR A 286 -11.44 -0.07 0.41
C THR A 286 -10.41 0.85 -0.30
N PRO A 287 -9.28 1.22 0.32
CA PRO A 287 -8.30 2.09 -0.35
C PRO A 287 -7.56 1.36 -1.48
N THR A 288 -7.11 2.09 -2.51
CA THR A 288 -6.19 1.50 -3.50
C THR A 288 -4.90 1.06 -2.83
N LEU A 289 -4.13 0.17 -3.46
CA LEU A 289 -2.84 -0.27 -2.91
C LEU A 289 -1.89 0.90 -2.67
N TYR A 290 -1.86 1.87 -3.59
CA TYR A 290 -1.13 3.13 -3.40
C TYR A 290 -1.60 3.88 -2.15
N SER A 291 -2.91 4.12 -2.04
CA SER A 291 -3.50 4.86 -0.90
C SER A 291 -3.24 4.14 0.42
N LYS A 292 -3.27 2.81 0.43
CA LYS A 292 -2.95 1.99 1.60
C LYS A 292 -1.50 2.17 2.04
N GLY A 293 -0.55 2.21 1.09
CA GLY A 293 0.84 2.49 1.38
C GLY A 293 1.05 3.89 1.99
N VAL A 294 0.36 4.90 1.46
CA VAL A 294 0.34 6.28 2.00
C VAL A 294 -0.22 6.30 3.44
N LEU A 295 -1.35 5.60 3.66
CA LEU A 295 -1.96 5.46 4.99
C LEU A 295 -1.02 4.80 6.01
N CYS A 296 -0.29 3.76 5.60
CA CYS A 296 0.71 3.11 6.44
C CYS A 296 1.82 4.08 6.84
N PHE A 297 2.31 4.92 5.92
CA PHE A 297 3.33 5.91 6.25
C PHE A 297 2.82 6.98 7.23
N ARG A 298 1.62 7.51 6.98
CA ARG A 298 1.00 8.50 7.87
C ARG A 298 0.80 7.95 9.28
N SER A 299 0.19 6.77 9.38
CA SER A 299 -0.14 6.16 10.66
C SER A 299 1.12 5.80 11.45
N GLN A 300 2.07 5.13 10.81
CA GLN A 300 3.28 4.69 11.49
C GLN A 300 4.24 5.86 11.69
N VAL A 301 4.77 6.44 10.62
CA VAL A 301 5.89 7.39 10.72
C VAL A 301 5.47 8.71 11.36
N ILE A 302 4.40 9.33 10.86
CA ILE A 302 4.01 10.67 11.31
C ILE A 302 3.34 10.64 12.69
N LEU A 303 2.48 9.64 12.93
CA LEU A 303 1.58 9.67 14.07
C LEU A 303 1.97 8.75 15.23
N SER A 304 2.70 7.65 15.03
CA SER A 304 2.89 6.61 16.05
C SER A 304 4.19 6.78 16.88
N TYR A 305 5.31 7.14 16.27
CA TYR A 305 6.65 6.97 16.88
C TYR A 305 7.17 8.13 17.75
N GLY A 306 6.33 8.88 18.45
CA GLY A 306 6.81 9.97 19.34
C GLY A 306 7.58 11.11 18.64
N LEU A 307 7.78 11.03 17.32
CA LEU A 307 8.38 12.08 16.48
C LEU A 307 7.47 13.29 16.37
N ARG A 308 6.16 13.12 16.61
CA ARG A 308 5.14 14.14 16.40
C ARG A 308 5.49 15.49 17.02
N LYS A 309 5.96 15.53 18.27
CA LYS A 309 6.28 16.81 18.94
C LYS A 309 7.41 17.54 18.24
N LEU A 310 8.48 16.84 17.88
CA LEU A 310 9.61 17.41 17.14
C LEU A 310 9.21 17.87 15.75
N LEU A 311 8.44 17.04 15.03
CA LEU A 311 7.89 17.39 13.72
C LEU A 311 7.01 18.66 13.80
N GLN A 312 6.14 18.77 14.81
CA GLN A 312 5.32 19.95 15.02
C GLN A 312 6.18 21.19 15.36
N ALA A 313 7.19 21.05 16.22
CA ALA A 313 8.11 22.14 16.54
C ALA A 313 8.89 22.63 15.31
N GLY A 314 9.43 21.72 14.50
CA GLY A 314 10.14 22.06 13.27
C GLY A 314 9.25 22.74 12.23
N LEU A 315 8.01 22.27 12.06
CA LEU A 315 7.07 22.91 11.15
C LEU A 315 6.71 24.34 11.61
N LEU A 316 6.41 24.52 12.90
CA LEU A 316 6.13 25.84 13.46
C LEU A 316 7.33 26.79 13.34
N TRP A 317 8.54 26.28 13.57
CA TRP A 317 9.78 27.04 13.45
C TRP A 317 10.04 27.51 12.00
N LEU A 318 9.86 26.63 11.01
CA LEU A 318 9.98 26.98 9.59
C LEU A 318 8.94 28.03 9.18
N SER A 319 7.67 27.82 9.55
CA SER A 319 6.60 28.77 9.24
C SER A 319 6.80 30.14 9.88
N ALA A 320 7.33 30.18 11.12
CA ALA A 320 7.65 31.45 11.78
C ALA A 320 8.75 32.21 11.01
N ARG A 321 9.85 31.53 10.63
CA ARG A 321 10.94 32.14 9.86
C ARG A 321 10.51 32.62 8.48
N GLU A 322 9.63 31.87 7.81
CA GLU A 322 9.05 32.30 6.53
C GLU A 322 8.24 33.59 6.73
N THR A 323 7.39 33.63 7.76
CA THR A 323 6.56 34.81 8.08
C THR A 323 7.40 36.04 8.45
N GLU A 324 8.50 35.82 9.16
CA GLU A 324 9.46 36.86 9.55
C GLU A 324 10.37 37.31 8.38
N GLY A 325 10.36 36.60 7.25
CA GLY A 325 11.25 36.86 6.11
C GLY A 325 12.71 36.51 6.39
N SER A 326 12.99 35.69 7.40
CA SER A 326 14.33 35.26 7.81
C SER A 326 14.67 33.83 7.39
N ALA A 327 13.75 33.13 6.72
CA ALA A 327 13.97 31.77 6.19
C ALA A 327 15.07 31.78 5.13
N THR A 328 15.99 30.82 5.20
CA THR A 328 16.98 30.59 4.14
C THR A 328 16.32 29.94 2.92
N GLU A 329 17.02 29.88 1.79
CA GLU A 329 16.55 29.14 0.61
C GLU A 329 16.34 27.65 0.91
N GLU A 330 17.23 27.05 1.72
CA GLU A 330 17.10 25.67 2.21
C GLU A 330 15.85 25.48 3.10
N ASP A 331 15.56 26.43 3.99
CA ASP A 331 14.34 26.40 4.82
C ASP A 331 13.08 26.39 3.95
N ILE A 332 13.06 27.23 2.91
CA ILE A 332 11.94 27.35 1.96
C ILE A 332 11.77 26.06 1.15
N GLU A 333 12.88 25.45 0.68
CA GLU A 333 12.83 24.18 -0.04
C GLU A 333 12.24 23.06 0.84
N VAL A 334 12.73 22.93 2.06
CA VAL A 334 12.21 21.94 3.03
C VAL A 334 10.73 22.20 3.27
N LEU A 335 10.32 23.44 3.53
CA LEU A 335 8.93 23.80 3.78
C LEU A 335 8.03 23.45 2.58
N CYS A 336 8.47 23.72 1.34
CA CYS A 336 7.77 23.31 0.12
C CYS A 336 7.59 21.78 0.04
N SER A 337 8.66 21.00 0.26
CA SER A 337 8.59 19.54 0.27
C SER A 337 7.63 19.03 1.37
N LEU A 338 7.62 19.67 2.53
CA LEU A 338 6.73 19.34 3.64
C LEU A 338 5.27 19.59 3.30
N HIS A 339 4.94 20.73 2.71
CA HIS A 339 3.58 21.02 2.28
C HIS A 339 3.08 19.99 1.26
N HIS A 340 3.93 19.63 0.29
CA HIS A 340 3.61 18.57 -0.66
C HIS A 340 3.37 17.22 0.03
N LEU A 341 4.29 16.81 0.91
CA LEU A 341 4.15 15.58 1.70
C LEU A 341 2.83 15.56 2.49
N LEU A 342 2.55 16.61 3.26
CA LEU A 342 1.37 16.68 4.12
C LEU A 342 0.08 16.63 3.30
N GLN A 343 0.06 17.27 2.13
CA GLN A 343 -1.06 17.19 1.19
C GLN A 343 -1.26 15.76 0.66
N VAL A 344 -0.18 15.05 0.30
CA VAL A 344 -0.28 13.66 -0.16
C VAL A 344 -0.70 12.71 0.96
N LEU A 345 -0.31 12.98 2.21
CA LEU A 345 -0.72 12.18 3.38
C LEU A 345 -2.17 12.45 3.82
N ASP A 346 -2.80 13.52 3.35
CA ASP A 346 -4.20 13.87 3.64
C ASP A 346 -5.22 13.02 2.86
N VAL A 347 -4.98 11.71 2.80
CA VAL A 347 -5.88 10.71 2.20
C VAL A 347 -6.98 10.30 3.18
N SER A 348 -8.16 9.94 2.64
CA SER A 348 -9.28 9.40 3.42
C SER A 348 -8.88 8.16 4.21
N ASP A 349 -9.48 8.00 5.38
CA ASP A 349 -9.25 6.85 6.24
C ASP A 349 -9.71 5.54 5.62
N ASP A 350 -9.06 4.47 6.04
CA ASP A 350 -9.49 3.10 5.77
C ASP A 350 -10.52 2.69 6.83
N PHE A 351 -11.79 2.68 6.45
CA PHE A 351 -12.89 2.32 7.36
C PHE A 351 -12.87 0.83 7.77
N THR A 352 -12.00 0.02 7.17
CA THR A 352 -11.77 -1.35 7.64
C THR A 352 -10.91 -1.41 8.91
N LEU A 353 -10.20 -0.32 9.24
CA LEU A 353 -9.39 -0.22 10.44
C LEU A 353 -10.21 0.29 11.64
N PRO A 354 -9.85 -0.12 12.87
CA PRO A 354 -10.46 0.37 14.09
C PRO A 354 -10.46 1.92 14.21
N ALA A 355 -11.50 2.51 14.81
CA ALA A 355 -11.67 3.97 14.89
C ALA A 355 -10.64 4.69 15.79
N ASP A 356 -9.98 3.94 16.67
CA ASP A 356 -8.84 4.36 17.49
C ASP A 356 -7.52 4.42 16.71
N SER A 357 -7.51 3.93 15.47
CA SER A 357 -6.37 4.08 14.57
C SER A 357 -6.12 5.55 14.20
N PHE A 358 -4.92 5.82 13.69
CA PHE A 358 -4.42 7.15 13.39
C PHE A 358 -5.16 7.80 12.19
N THR A 359 -6.31 8.40 12.49
CA THR A 359 -7.25 8.98 11.51
C THR A 359 -6.73 10.22 10.78
N GLN A 360 -7.31 10.50 9.62
CA GLN A 360 -7.12 11.72 8.84
C GLN A 360 -7.48 12.96 9.68
N ALA A 361 -8.53 12.87 10.49
CA ALA A 361 -8.92 13.94 11.40
C ALA A 361 -7.82 14.24 12.43
N LYS A 362 -7.20 13.19 13.01
CA LYS A 362 -6.07 13.35 13.94
C LYS A 362 -4.85 13.94 13.24
N PHE A 363 -4.57 13.51 12.01
CA PHE A 363 -3.50 14.08 11.19
C PHE A 363 -3.71 15.57 10.94
N ARG A 364 -4.89 15.96 10.44
CA ARG A 364 -5.25 17.36 10.18
C ARG A 364 -5.14 18.21 11.44
N ARG A 365 -5.68 17.72 12.57
CA ARG A 365 -5.56 18.43 13.85
C ARG A 365 -4.11 18.67 14.26
N CYS A 366 -3.20 17.76 13.96
CA CYS A 366 -1.80 17.88 14.35
C CYS A 366 -0.97 18.77 13.44
N PHE A 367 -1.27 18.83 12.14
CA PHE A 367 -0.37 19.46 11.15
C PHE A 367 -1.05 20.49 10.23
N LEU A 368 -2.37 20.52 10.15
CA LEU A 368 -3.12 21.34 9.18
C LEU A 368 -4.11 22.31 9.83
N ASP A 369 -4.69 22.00 11.00
CA ASP A 369 -5.74 22.84 11.64
C ASP A 369 -5.19 24.05 12.43
N GLY A 370 -3.93 24.45 12.23
CA GLY A 370 -3.39 25.70 12.78
C GLY A 370 -3.91 26.93 12.02
N GLU A 371 -3.88 28.11 12.64
CA GLU A 371 -4.22 29.39 11.97
C GLU A 371 -3.40 29.63 10.67
N SER A 372 -2.27 28.94 10.52
CA SER A 372 -1.45 28.84 9.31
C SER A 372 -2.15 28.21 8.10
N SER A 373 -3.31 27.55 8.25
CA SER A 373 -4.07 27.03 7.11
C SER A 373 -4.54 28.14 6.15
N ARG A 374 -4.70 29.38 6.61
CA ARG A 374 -5.00 30.52 5.72
C ARG A 374 -3.80 30.89 4.84
N ASP A 375 -2.59 30.66 5.32
CA ASP A 375 -1.35 30.90 4.56
C ASP A 375 -1.00 29.74 3.63
N PHE A 376 -1.49 28.51 3.90
CA PHE A 376 -1.35 27.36 3.00
C PHE A 376 -1.90 27.63 1.58
N SER A 377 -2.98 28.42 1.46
CA SER A 377 -3.50 28.86 0.16
C SER A 377 -2.57 29.85 -0.56
N ARG A 378 -1.72 30.60 0.16
CA ARG A 378 -0.72 31.49 -0.44
C ARG A 378 0.49 30.72 -0.94
N SER A 379 1.01 29.74 -0.19
CA SER A 379 2.17 28.94 -0.60
C SER A 379 1.86 28.05 -1.81
N GLN A 380 0.63 27.53 -1.95
CA GLN A 380 0.20 26.82 -3.18
C GLN A 380 0.23 27.71 -4.43
N ILE A 381 -0.01 29.02 -4.29
CA ILE A 381 0.08 29.98 -5.41
C ILE A 381 1.55 30.22 -5.80
N ILE A 382 2.49 30.14 -4.85
CA ILE A 382 3.93 30.29 -5.09
C ILE A 382 4.50 29.01 -5.72
N ALA A 383 4.13 27.82 -5.23
CA ALA A 383 4.56 26.54 -5.81
C ALA A 383 4.06 26.36 -7.26
N ALA A 384 2.80 26.73 -7.54
CA ALA A 384 2.26 26.74 -8.91
C ALA A 384 2.98 27.75 -9.84
N ARG A 385 3.65 28.76 -9.27
CA ARG A 385 4.49 29.69 -10.03
C ARG A 385 5.88 29.12 -10.34
N MET A 386 6.42 28.24 -9.50
CA MET A 386 7.73 27.62 -9.74
C MET A 386 7.68 26.45 -10.73
N GLU A 387 6.55 25.77 -10.89
CA GLU A 387 6.38 24.76 -11.96
C GLU A 387 6.32 25.36 -13.39
N HIS A 388 6.31 26.69 -13.52
CA HIS A 388 6.28 27.42 -14.78
C HIS A 388 7.62 28.11 -15.15
N PHE A 389 8.66 27.93 -14.34
CA PHE A 389 10.05 28.29 -14.66
C PHE A 389 10.89 27.02 -14.79
#